data_AF-A0A959YPS1-F1
#
_entry.id   AF-A0A959YPS1-F1
#
_cell.length_a   1.000
_cell.length_b   1.000
_cell.length_c   1.000
_cell.angle_alpha   90.00
_cell.angle_beta   90.00
_cell.angle_gamma   90.00
#
_symmetry.space_group_name_H-M   'P 1'
#
loop_
_entity.id
_entity.type
_entity.pdbx_description
1 polymer ?
#
loop_
_entity_poly.entity_id
_entity_poly.type
_entity_poly.pdbx_seq_one_letter_code
_entity_poly.pdbx_strand_id
1 'polypeptide(L)'
;ILPSPPDIPKTKIVSKPNKIEIYWAANAEESIDPISQTKDFEGYRLYLSKLGFDVVGVSNLLKDLIPLAEFDIKDNGFANEIGLEKIKLDNPVSFDGDPTLYSYKYEINQVLNGWQYAVAVSAFDTGNEEQNLEPLESSLLANNFRVFPGKEATPAEKNKENAPFVYPNPYYFGASWEGKSNFQEQSRKLVFANLPKRCIIRIFTPAGDLIDEIHHDENYKGEDIRWYETFGAENSEENIFSGGEHAWDLLSNYTQIISRGIYVFVVEDLNNGITRKGKFTIIK
;
A
#
# COMPACT_ATOMS: atom_id res chain seq x y z
N ILE A 1 14.62 -34.19 4.42
CA ILE A 1 13.80 -33.17 3.73
C ILE A 1 12.57 -32.98 4.62
N LEU A 2 12.07 -31.77 4.78
CA LEU A 2 10.85 -31.48 5.53
C LEU A 2 9.72 -31.21 4.53
N PRO A 3 8.44 -31.46 4.88
CA PRO A 3 7.33 -31.00 4.05
C PRO A 3 7.41 -29.48 3.89
N SER A 4 6.92 -28.97 2.76
CA SER A 4 6.92 -27.54 2.47
C SER A 4 5.54 -27.07 2.07
N PRO A 5 5.12 -25.87 2.51
CA PRO A 5 3.87 -25.28 2.06
C PRO A 5 3.90 -25.06 0.53
N PRO A 6 2.73 -24.83 -0.09
CA PRO A 6 2.67 -24.45 -1.49
C PRO A 6 3.48 -23.18 -1.78
N ASP A 7 3.87 -23.03 -3.05
CA ASP A 7 4.57 -21.83 -3.52
C ASP A 7 3.82 -20.55 -3.13
N ILE A 8 4.58 -19.55 -2.67
CA ILE A 8 4.02 -18.24 -2.33
C ILE A 8 3.31 -17.66 -3.57
N PRO A 9 2.05 -17.21 -3.47
CA PRO A 9 1.32 -16.66 -4.61
C PRO A 9 1.98 -15.37 -5.12
N LYS A 10 2.29 -15.31 -6.42
CA LYS A 10 2.74 -14.06 -7.04
C LYS A 10 1.60 -13.06 -7.00
N THR A 11 1.79 -11.94 -6.31
CA THR A 11 0.72 -11.02 -5.94
C THR A 11 0.97 -9.62 -6.49
N LYS A 12 -0.09 -8.97 -6.96
CA LYS A 12 -0.12 -7.55 -7.36
C LYS A 12 -1.21 -6.84 -6.59
N ILE A 13 -0.85 -5.71 -6.00
CA ILE A 13 -1.81 -4.83 -5.35
C ILE A 13 -2.02 -3.57 -6.19
N VAL A 14 -3.26 -3.09 -6.25
CA VAL A 14 -3.62 -1.79 -6.83
C VAL A 14 -4.34 -0.98 -5.77
N SER A 15 -3.79 0.18 -5.43
CA SER A 15 -4.39 1.14 -4.51
C SER A 15 -5.30 2.10 -5.26
N LYS A 16 -6.53 2.31 -4.74
CA LYS A 16 -7.53 3.20 -5.31
C LYS A 16 -8.20 4.04 -4.23
N PRO A 17 -8.95 5.10 -4.59
CA PRO A 17 -9.73 5.87 -3.62
C PRO A 17 -10.71 4.95 -2.90
N ASN A 18 -10.55 4.85 -1.58
CA ASN A 18 -11.38 4.07 -0.68
C ASN A 18 -11.45 2.57 -1.00
N LYS A 19 -10.46 2.06 -1.73
CA LYS A 19 -10.47 0.68 -2.22
C LYS A 19 -9.05 0.11 -2.38
N ILE A 20 -8.90 -1.17 -2.08
CA ILE A 20 -7.70 -1.96 -2.41
C ILE A 20 -8.14 -3.13 -3.31
N GLU A 21 -7.44 -3.32 -4.43
CA GLU A 21 -7.63 -4.49 -5.28
C GLU A 21 -6.40 -5.39 -5.17
N ILE A 22 -6.63 -6.67 -4.92
CA ILE A 22 -5.61 -7.69 -4.71
C ILE A 22 -5.74 -8.69 -5.86
N TYR A 23 -4.66 -8.92 -6.58
CA TYR A 23 -4.59 -9.88 -7.68
C TYR A 23 -3.49 -10.89 -7.37
N TRP A 24 -3.72 -12.17 -7.64
CA TRP A 24 -2.67 -13.18 -7.52
C TRP A 24 -2.74 -14.25 -8.60
N ALA A 25 -1.59 -14.85 -8.90
CA ALA A 25 -1.44 -15.92 -9.88
C ALA A 25 -1.75 -17.28 -9.25
N ALA A 26 -2.11 -18.24 -10.11
CA ALA A 26 -2.39 -19.63 -9.74
C ALA A 26 -1.12 -20.48 -9.50
N ASN A 27 0.06 -19.87 -9.35
CA ASN A 27 1.32 -20.62 -9.29
C ASN A 27 1.41 -21.60 -8.10
N ALA A 28 0.72 -21.29 -7.00
CA ALA A 28 0.65 -22.16 -5.83
C ALA A 28 -0.05 -23.50 -6.11
N GLU A 29 -1.02 -23.53 -7.04
CA GLU A 29 -1.77 -24.74 -7.41
C GLU A 29 -0.90 -25.79 -8.10
N GLU A 30 0.22 -25.36 -8.67
CA GLU A 30 1.17 -26.21 -9.37
C GLU A 30 2.34 -26.68 -8.47
N SER A 31 2.36 -26.26 -7.20
CA SER A 31 3.41 -26.62 -6.24
C SER A 31 3.34 -28.11 -5.90
N ILE A 32 4.51 -28.75 -5.79
CA ILE A 32 4.65 -30.18 -5.51
C ILE A 32 5.42 -30.33 -4.19
N ASP A 33 4.81 -30.96 -3.19
CA ASP A 33 5.49 -31.16 -1.91
C ASP A 33 6.68 -32.14 -2.06
N PRO A 34 7.88 -31.80 -1.55
CA PRO A 34 9.08 -32.62 -1.69
C PRO A 34 9.03 -34.00 -1.02
N ILE A 35 8.11 -34.22 -0.08
CA ILE A 35 7.95 -35.48 0.66
C ILE A 35 6.88 -36.35 0.00
N SER A 36 5.69 -35.80 -0.20
CA SER A 36 4.56 -36.51 -0.79
C SER A 36 4.74 -36.73 -2.30
N GLN A 37 5.52 -35.88 -2.98
CA GLN A 37 5.66 -35.82 -4.44
C GLN A 37 4.32 -35.62 -5.16
N THR A 38 3.34 -35.04 -4.46
CA THR A 38 2.01 -34.74 -4.98
C THR A 38 1.73 -33.24 -4.90
N LYS A 39 0.76 -32.77 -5.69
CA LYS A 39 0.18 -31.44 -5.54
C LYS A 39 -0.87 -31.52 -4.45
N ASP A 40 -0.63 -30.84 -3.33
CA ASP A 40 -1.48 -30.85 -2.14
C ASP A 40 -2.05 -29.46 -1.80
N PHE A 41 -1.93 -28.51 -2.72
CA PHE A 41 -2.58 -27.20 -2.64
C PHE A 41 -4.07 -27.34 -2.34
N GLU A 42 -4.55 -26.52 -1.42
CA GLU A 42 -5.93 -26.50 -0.99
C GLU A 42 -6.63 -25.16 -1.23
N GLY A 43 -5.95 -24.05 -0.94
CA GLY A 43 -6.62 -22.76 -0.98
C GLY A 43 -5.72 -21.57 -0.72
N TYR A 44 -6.36 -20.40 -0.72
CA TYR A 44 -5.76 -19.11 -0.44
C TYR A 44 -6.37 -18.47 0.81
N ARG A 45 -5.53 -17.77 1.56
CA ARG A 45 -5.94 -16.87 2.64
C ARG A 45 -5.48 -15.45 2.34
N LEU A 46 -6.34 -14.50 2.67
CA LEU A 46 -6.08 -13.08 2.56
C LEU A 46 -6.08 -12.46 3.94
N TYR A 47 -5.16 -11.53 4.17
CA TYR A 47 -4.99 -10.85 5.45
C TYR A 47 -4.96 -9.35 5.27
N LEU A 48 -5.52 -8.64 6.24
CA LEU A 48 -5.48 -7.18 6.33
C LEU A 48 -5.06 -6.77 7.74
N SER A 49 -4.18 -5.78 7.85
CA SER A 49 -3.81 -5.24 9.15
C SER A 49 -4.97 -4.54 9.84
N LYS A 50 -4.90 -4.43 11.18
CA LYS A 50 -5.69 -3.44 11.91
C LYS A 50 -5.39 -2.03 11.40
N LEU A 51 -6.40 -1.18 11.37
CA LEU A 51 -6.21 0.25 11.09
C LEU A 51 -5.29 0.87 12.15
N GLY A 52 -4.25 1.57 11.70
CA GLY A 52 -3.29 2.23 12.59
C GLY A 52 -2.32 1.28 13.28
N PHE A 53 -2.06 0.09 12.74
CA PHE A 53 -1.06 -0.85 13.27
C PHE A 53 0.36 -0.25 13.33
N ASP A 54 0.62 0.72 12.47
CA ASP A 54 1.84 1.53 12.38
C ASP A 54 1.92 2.64 13.44
N VAL A 55 0.81 2.93 14.13
CA VAL A 55 0.71 4.03 15.10
C VAL A 55 0.97 3.56 16.54
N VAL A 56 0.67 2.30 16.85
CA VAL A 56 0.67 1.76 18.23
C VAL A 56 1.81 0.78 18.51
N GLY A 57 2.78 1.21 19.33
CA GLY A 57 3.76 0.32 19.95
C GLY A 57 4.87 -0.16 19.00
N VAL A 58 5.54 -1.27 19.37
CA VAL A 58 6.49 -1.96 18.49
C VAL A 58 5.68 -2.84 17.54
N SER A 59 5.68 -2.52 16.25
CA SER A 59 4.91 -3.28 15.26
C SER A 59 5.37 -4.74 15.23
N ASN A 60 4.41 -5.65 15.22
CA ASN A 60 4.66 -7.05 14.93
C ASN A 60 3.66 -7.43 13.84
N LEU A 61 4.11 -7.30 12.59
CA LEU A 61 3.24 -7.46 11.43
C LEU A 61 2.46 -8.78 11.44
N LEU A 62 3.09 -9.89 11.86
CA LEU A 62 2.42 -11.19 11.98
C LEU A 62 1.23 -11.18 12.94
N LYS A 63 1.30 -10.39 14.03
CA LYS A 63 0.20 -10.24 14.99
C LYS A 63 -0.84 -9.21 14.53
N ASP A 64 -0.43 -8.27 13.69
CA ASP A 64 -1.27 -7.18 13.22
C ASP A 64 -2.11 -7.57 11.99
N LEU A 65 -1.63 -8.53 11.18
CA LEU A 65 -2.36 -9.17 10.10
C LEU A 65 -3.50 -10.03 10.64
N ILE A 66 -4.73 -9.64 10.33
CA ILE A 66 -5.95 -10.39 10.68
C ILE A 66 -6.45 -11.12 9.44
N PRO A 67 -6.88 -12.40 9.57
CA PRO A 67 -7.58 -13.10 8.49
C PRO A 67 -8.78 -12.29 7.99
N LEU A 68 -8.79 -12.01 6.69
CA LEU A 68 -9.85 -11.26 6.01
C LEU A 68 -10.79 -12.20 5.27
N ALA A 69 -10.23 -13.16 4.52
CA ALA A 69 -10.99 -14.12 3.73
C ALA A 69 -10.17 -15.39 3.52
N GLU A 70 -10.87 -16.50 3.32
CA GLU A 70 -10.33 -17.79 2.91
C GLU A 70 -11.14 -18.30 1.72
N PHE A 71 -10.46 -18.93 0.78
CA PHE A 71 -11.07 -19.58 -0.38
C PHE A 71 -10.31 -20.86 -0.66
N ASP A 72 -11.02 -21.97 -0.69
CA ASP A 72 -10.50 -23.31 -0.79
C ASP A 72 -11.21 -24.11 -1.89
N ILE A 73 -10.65 -25.27 -2.24
CA ILE A 73 -11.26 -26.20 -3.18
C ILE A 73 -12.63 -26.62 -2.64
N LYS A 74 -13.61 -26.75 -3.54
CA LYS A 74 -14.98 -27.11 -3.19
C LYS A 74 -15.25 -28.59 -3.45
N ASP A 75 -16.10 -29.16 -2.62
CA ASP A 75 -16.59 -30.52 -2.60
C ASP A 75 -15.48 -31.58 -2.44
N ASN A 76 -14.41 -31.30 -1.67
CA ASN A 76 -13.27 -32.24 -1.45
C ASN A 76 -13.19 -32.84 -0.02
N GLY A 77 -13.98 -32.33 0.92
CA GLY A 77 -14.04 -32.74 2.32
C GLY A 77 -13.06 -32.02 3.25
N PHE A 78 -12.45 -30.91 2.83
CA PHE A 78 -11.41 -30.19 3.58
C PHE A 78 -11.79 -28.71 3.83
N ALA A 79 -11.21 -28.11 4.87
CA ALA A 79 -11.40 -26.71 5.26
C ALA A 79 -12.88 -26.24 5.29
N ASN A 80 -13.22 -25.17 4.56
CA ASN A 80 -14.50 -24.46 4.65
C ASN A 80 -15.39 -24.62 3.41
N GLU A 81 -14.89 -25.27 2.35
CA GLU A 81 -15.62 -25.62 1.13
C GLU A 81 -16.21 -24.40 0.40
N ILE A 82 -15.48 -23.27 0.40
CA ILE A 82 -15.99 -21.98 -0.08
C ILE A 82 -16.00 -21.91 -1.61
N GLY A 83 -14.99 -22.51 -2.24
CA GLY A 83 -14.77 -22.50 -3.69
C GLY A 83 -14.02 -21.27 -4.19
N LEU A 84 -13.09 -21.51 -5.12
CA LEU A 84 -12.27 -20.48 -5.77
C LEU A 84 -13.04 -19.66 -6.84
N GLU A 85 -14.21 -20.13 -7.30
CA GLU A 85 -14.95 -19.49 -8.40
C GLU A 85 -15.38 -18.05 -8.10
N LYS A 86 -15.55 -17.68 -6.82
CA LYS A 86 -15.95 -16.31 -6.42
C LYS A 86 -14.85 -15.27 -6.61
N ILE A 87 -13.60 -15.70 -6.59
CA ILE A 87 -12.41 -14.84 -6.72
C ILE A 87 -11.73 -15.01 -8.08
N LYS A 88 -12.10 -16.03 -8.84
CA LYS A 88 -11.54 -16.33 -10.16
C LYS A 88 -12.00 -15.29 -11.17
N LEU A 89 -11.05 -14.78 -11.94
CA LEU A 89 -11.34 -13.89 -13.06
C LEU A 89 -11.80 -14.72 -14.26
N ASP A 90 -12.80 -14.22 -15.00
CA ASP A 90 -13.25 -14.83 -16.25
C ASP A 90 -12.09 -14.98 -17.25
N ASN A 91 -11.18 -14.01 -17.26
CA ASN A 91 -9.94 -14.03 -18.03
C ASN A 91 -8.79 -13.54 -17.15
N PRO A 92 -7.66 -14.27 -17.07
CA PRO A 92 -6.48 -13.78 -16.37
C PRO A 92 -6.01 -12.43 -16.90
N VAL A 93 -5.52 -11.58 -16.01
CA VAL A 93 -5.04 -10.23 -16.34
C VAL A 93 -3.52 -10.12 -16.13
N SER A 94 -2.87 -9.20 -16.83
CA SER A 94 -1.48 -8.82 -16.60
C SER A 94 -1.37 -7.31 -16.41
N PHE A 95 -0.25 -6.85 -15.86
CA PHE A 95 0.02 -5.44 -15.65
C PHE A 95 1.22 -5.00 -16.49
N ASP A 96 1.30 -3.71 -16.81
CA ASP A 96 2.39 -3.19 -17.65
C ASP A 96 3.75 -3.46 -16.98
N GLY A 97 4.71 -3.93 -17.77
CA GLY A 97 6.03 -4.36 -17.28
C GLY A 97 6.06 -5.64 -16.45
N ASP A 98 4.93 -6.35 -16.29
CA ASP A 98 4.83 -7.58 -15.51
C ASP A 98 4.31 -8.76 -16.38
N PRO A 99 5.14 -9.78 -16.64
CA PRO A 99 4.75 -10.93 -17.47
C PRO A 99 3.79 -11.90 -16.75
N THR A 100 3.51 -11.69 -15.46
CA THR A 100 2.67 -12.58 -14.65
C THR A 100 1.21 -12.50 -15.08
N LEU A 101 0.57 -13.65 -15.25
CA LEU A 101 -0.87 -13.76 -15.43
C LEU A 101 -1.55 -13.98 -14.08
N TYR A 102 -2.34 -13.01 -13.67
CA TYR A 102 -3.13 -13.02 -12.45
C TYR A 102 -4.49 -13.64 -12.72
N SER A 103 -4.79 -14.73 -12.04
CA SER A 103 -6.01 -15.53 -12.26
C SER A 103 -7.12 -15.19 -11.27
N TYR A 104 -6.75 -14.60 -10.12
CA TYR A 104 -7.66 -14.30 -9.03
C TYR A 104 -7.67 -12.81 -8.70
N LYS A 105 -8.81 -12.34 -8.19
CA LYS A 105 -9.01 -10.97 -7.70
C LYS A 105 -9.87 -10.95 -6.44
N TYR A 106 -9.48 -10.13 -5.48
CA TYR A 106 -10.30 -9.75 -4.33
C TYR A 106 -10.30 -8.24 -4.13
N GLU A 107 -11.42 -7.69 -3.66
CA GLU A 107 -11.59 -6.25 -3.46
C GLU A 107 -11.93 -5.93 -2.00
N ILE A 108 -11.14 -5.04 -1.40
CA ILE A 108 -11.42 -4.47 -0.09
C ILE A 108 -11.98 -3.07 -0.32
N ASN A 109 -13.27 -2.90 -0.04
CA ASN A 109 -13.97 -1.63 -0.20
C ASN A 109 -14.05 -0.88 1.14
N GLN A 110 -14.33 0.43 1.08
CA GLN A 110 -14.56 1.28 2.25
C GLN A 110 -13.33 1.45 3.17
N VAL A 111 -12.12 1.25 2.65
CA VAL A 111 -10.91 1.64 3.37
C VAL A 111 -10.83 3.17 3.45
N LEU A 112 -10.23 3.66 4.53
CA LEU A 112 -9.99 5.09 4.72
C LEU A 112 -8.76 5.55 3.94
N ASN A 113 -8.90 6.63 3.18
CA ASN A 113 -7.77 7.25 2.48
C ASN A 113 -6.80 7.90 3.47
N GLY A 114 -5.52 7.95 3.11
CA GLY A 114 -4.44 8.55 3.90
C GLY A 114 -3.93 7.66 5.05
N TRP A 115 -4.57 6.52 5.30
CA TRP A 115 -4.12 5.51 6.25
C TRP A 115 -3.28 4.43 5.56
N GLN A 116 -2.36 3.84 6.31
CA GLN A 116 -1.59 2.68 5.89
C GLN A 116 -2.35 1.38 6.22
N TYR A 117 -2.32 0.43 5.30
CA TYR A 117 -2.74 -0.95 5.51
C TYR A 117 -1.62 -1.90 5.13
N ALA A 118 -1.44 -2.99 5.87
CA ALA A 118 -0.67 -4.12 5.38
C ALA A 118 -1.62 -5.19 4.82
N VAL A 119 -1.30 -5.69 3.63
CA VAL A 119 -2.05 -6.75 2.95
C VAL A 119 -1.10 -7.92 2.72
N ALA A 120 -1.57 -9.14 2.98
CA ALA A 120 -0.83 -10.36 2.64
C ALA A 120 -1.74 -11.40 1.99
N VAL A 121 -1.17 -12.22 1.12
CA VAL A 121 -1.84 -13.37 0.50
C VAL A 121 -0.96 -14.60 0.70
N SER A 122 -1.56 -15.72 1.09
CA SER A 122 -0.88 -17.00 1.24
C SER A 122 -1.68 -18.09 0.56
N ALA A 123 -0.98 -19.14 0.16
CA ALA A 123 -1.54 -20.44 -0.13
C ALA A 123 -1.30 -21.41 1.02
N PHE A 124 -2.20 -22.37 1.19
CA PHE A 124 -2.08 -23.48 2.14
C PHE A 124 -2.41 -24.82 1.48
N ASP A 125 -1.87 -25.89 2.05
CA ASP A 125 -2.10 -27.28 1.62
C ASP A 125 -3.08 -28.01 2.55
N THR A 126 -3.38 -29.26 2.21
CA THR A 126 -4.21 -30.16 3.02
C THR A 126 -3.46 -30.88 4.14
N GLY A 127 -2.12 -30.80 4.17
CA GLY A 127 -1.29 -31.69 4.97
C GLY A 127 -1.40 -33.16 4.54
N ASN A 128 -1.10 -34.08 5.46
CA ASN A 128 -1.25 -35.53 5.23
C ASN A 128 -1.48 -36.26 6.55
N GLU A 129 -2.73 -36.64 6.83
CA GLU A 129 -3.08 -37.36 8.08
C GLU A 129 -2.39 -38.72 8.20
N GLU A 130 -2.22 -39.48 7.11
CA GLU A 130 -1.54 -40.80 7.13
C GLU A 130 -0.07 -40.68 7.56
N GLN A 131 0.54 -39.54 7.28
CA GLN A 131 1.92 -39.21 7.65
C GLN A 131 1.99 -38.30 8.89
N ASN A 132 0.85 -38.01 9.53
CA ASN A 132 0.73 -37.10 10.68
C ASN A 132 1.37 -35.72 10.40
N LEU A 133 1.13 -35.21 9.19
CA LEU A 133 1.54 -33.88 8.73
C LEU A 133 0.33 -32.95 8.79
N GLU A 134 0.45 -31.90 9.59
CA GLU A 134 -0.54 -30.82 9.65
C GLU A 134 -0.47 -29.95 8.38
N PRO A 135 -1.57 -29.28 8.02
CA PRO A 135 -1.59 -28.30 6.94
C PRO A 135 -0.53 -27.22 7.11
N LEU A 136 0.21 -26.90 6.06
CA LEU A 136 1.18 -25.82 6.03
C LEU A 136 0.65 -24.64 5.23
N GLU A 137 1.09 -23.46 5.63
CA GLU A 137 0.75 -22.20 4.98
C GLU A 137 2.04 -21.46 4.59
N SER A 138 2.04 -20.95 3.36
CA SER A 138 3.13 -20.13 2.85
C SER A 138 3.30 -18.83 3.65
N SER A 139 4.53 -18.31 3.70
CA SER A 139 4.89 -17.21 4.62
C SER A 139 4.15 -15.91 4.31
N LEU A 140 3.38 -15.41 5.29
CA LEU A 140 2.73 -14.09 5.23
C LEU A 140 3.74 -12.95 5.09
N LEU A 141 4.88 -13.06 5.79
CA LEU A 141 5.92 -12.01 5.76
C LEU A 141 6.67 -11.96 4.43
N ALA A 142 6.65 -13.03 3.64
CA ALA A 142 7.30 -13.06 2.34
C ALA A 142 6.42 -12.51 1.21
N ASN A 143 5.11 -12.31 1.46
CA ASN A 143 4.16 -11.81 0.47
C ASN A 143 3.21 -10.80 1.09
N ASN A 144 3.78 -9.67 1.51
CA ASN A 144 3.04 -8.59 2.12
C ASN A 144 3.37 -7.24 1.46
N PHE A 145 2.42 -6.32 1.50
CA PHE A 145 2.51 -5.00 0.87
C PHE A 145 2.01 -3.93 1.83
N ARG A 146 2.58 -2.73 1.79
CA ARG A 146 2.02 -1.55 2.45
C ARG A 146 1.21 -0.76 1.43
N VAL A 147 -0.07 -0.62 1.70
CA VAL A 147 -1.02 0.01 0.78
C VAL A 147 -1.48 1.32 1.38
N PHE A 148 -1.43 2.37 0.56
CA PHE A 148 -1.85 3.71 0.90
C PHE A 148 -3.00 4.12 -0.03
N PRO A 149 -4.27 3.84 0.34
CA PRO A 149 -5.43 4.33 -0.38
C PRO A 149 -5.48 5.86 -0.36
N GLY A 150 -5.79 6.46 -1.50
CA GLY A 150 -5.66 7.89 -1.68
C GLY A 150 -6.29 8.38 -2.97
N LYS A 151 -5.93 9.59 -3.37
CA LYS A 151 -6.34 10.19 -4.65
C LYS A 151 -5.59 9.58 -5.83
N GLU A 152 -6.31 9.35 -6.92
CA GLU A 152 -5.69 8.97 -8.20
C GLU A 152 -5.08 10.19 -8.89
N ALA A 153 -4.07 9.92 -9.70
CA ALA A 153 -3.46 10.94 -10.54
C ALA A 153 -4.50 11.59 -11.46
N THR A 154 -4.71 12.90 -11.31
CA THR A 154 -5.74 13.63 -12.07
C THR A 154 -5.12 14.80 -12.84
N PRO A 155 -5.27 14.88 -14.18
CA PRO A 155 -4.73 15.99 -14.97
C PRO A 155 -5.23 17.36 -14.48
N ALA A 156 -4.35 18.37 -14.49
CA ALA A 156 -4.67 19.69 -13.93
C ALA A 156 -5.86 20.41 -14.61
N GLU A 157 -6.21 20.03 -15.85
CA GLU A 157 -7.37 20.52 -16.60
C GLU A 157 -8.71 20.06 -16.00
N LYS A 158 -8.76 18.82 -15.49
CA LYS A 158 -9.95 18.23 -14.87
C LYS A 158 -10.13 18.69 -13.40
N ASN A 159 -9.11 19.34 -12.84
CA ASN A 159 -9.07 19.82 -11.46
C ASN A 159 -9.80 21.16 -11.21
N LYS A 160 -10.81 21.54 -12.02
CA LYS A 160 -11.63 22.73 -11.70
C LYS A 160 -12.49 22.52 -10.45
N GLU A 161 -12.93 21.29 -10.20
CA GLU A 161 -13.69 20.90 -8.99
C GLU A 161 -12.81 20.14 -7.96
N ASN A 162 -11.63 19.65 -8.38
CA ASN A 162 -10.71 18.85 -7.57
C ASN A 162 -9.31 19.48 -7.52
N ALA A 163 -9.21 20.71 -7.01
CA ALA A 163 -7.90 21.37 -6.87
C ALA A 163 -6.95 20.55 -5.96
N PRO A 164 -5.63 20.61 -6.20
CA PRO A 164 -4.65 20.09 -5.26
C PRO A 164 -4.84 20.67 -3.86
N PHE A 165 -4.70 19.82 -2.85
CA PHE A 165 -4.85 20.20 -1.45
C PHE A 165 -3.83 19.47 -0.57
N VAL A 166 -3.75 19.89 0.69
CA VAL A 166 -2.83 19.32 1.69
C VAL A 166 -3.62 18.77 2.85
N TYR A 167 -3.22 17.60 3.37
CA TYR A 167 -3.72 17.08 4.63
C TYR A 167 -2.58 16.53 5.52
N PRO A 168 -2.70 16.64 6.86
CA PRO A 168 -3.77 17.34 7.56
C PRO A 168 -3.60 18.85 7.42
N ASN A 169 -4.72 19.58 7.41
CA ASN A 169 -4.72 21.03 7.32
C ASN A 169 -5.84 21.61 8.22
N PRO A 170 -5.50 22.22 9.37
CA PRO A 170 -4.14 22.50 9.85
C PRO A 170 -3.39 21.24 10.28
N TYR A 171 -2.07 21.27 10.16
CA TYR A 171 -1.19 20.27 10.79
C TYR A 171 -0.93 20.67 12.24
N TYR A 172 -1.41 19.88 13.21
CA TYR A 172 -1.39 20.20 14.65
C TYR A 172 -0.42 19.32 15.42
N PHE A 173 0.85 19.72 15.57
CA PHE A 173 1.87 18.99 16.34
C PHE A 173 2.09 17.50 15.97
N GLY A 174 1.36 16.96 14.99
CA GLY A 174 1.32 15.56 14.56
C GLY A 174 0.00 15.22 13.86
N ALA A 175 -0.10 14.01 13.31
CA ALA A 175 -1.32 13.48 12.71
C ALA A 175 -1.69 12.12 13.32
N SER A 176 -2.97 11.72 13.25
CA SER A 176 -3.44 10.44 13.83
C SER A 176 -2.80 9.20 13.21
N TRP A 177 -2.17 9.34 12.05
CA TRP A 177 -1.41 8.30 11.34
C TRP A 177 0.10 8.39 11.59
N GLU A 178 0.58 9.24 12.49
CA GLU A 178 2.01 9.31 12.83
C GLU A 178 2.33 8.34 13.96
N GLY A 179 3.07 7.28 13.65
CA GLY A 179 3.66 6.39 14.65
C GLY A 179 4.77 7.03 15.47
N LYS A 180 5.18 6.33 16.53
CA LYS A 180 6.28 6.76 17.40
C LYS A 180 7.62 6.41 16.78
N SER A 181 8.51 7.39 16.62
CA SER A 181 9.85 7.21 16.07
C SER A 181 10.93 7.81 16.97
N ASN A 182 12.11 7.18 16.98
CA ASN A 182 13.31 7.76 17.60
C ASN A 182 13.76 9.07 16.91
N PHE A 183 13.28 9.30 15.69
CA PHE A 183 13.51 10.50 14.88
C PHE A 183 12.19 11.21 14.61
N GLN A 184 11.44 11.52 15.68
CA GLN A 184 10.05 11.94 15.56
C GLN A 184 9.86 13.15 14.65
N GLU A 185 10.72 14.17 14.74
CA GLU A 185 10.58 15.38 13.92
C GLU A 185 10.82 15.13 12.43
N GLN A 186 11.72 14.21 12.08
CA GLN A 186 11.97 13.79 10.69
C GLN A 186 10.95 12.76 10.21
N SER A 187 10.22 12.13 11.12
CA SER A 187 9.16 11.15 10.81
C SER A 187 7.79 11.82 10.87
N ARG A 188 7.71 13.13 10.65
CA ARG A 188 6.45 13.85 10.46
C ARG A 188 6.12 13.86 8.98
N LYS A 189 4.84 13.90 8.64
CA LYS A 189 4.46 14.13 7.24
C LYS A 189 3.13 14.83 7.07
N LEU A 190 3.08 15.67 6.06
CA LEU A 190 1.84 16.07 5.40
C LEU A 190 1.80 15.49 3.99
N VAL A 191 0.62 15.43 3.39
CA VAL A 191 0.41 14.83 2.07
C VAL A 191 -0.24 15.86 1.17
N PHE A 192 0.38 16.10 0.02
CA PHE A 192 -0.22 16.77 -1.12
C PHE A 192 -1.05 15.76 -1.91
N ALA A 193 -2.28 16.10 -2.24
CA ALA A 193 -3.24 15.21 -2.90
C ALA A 193 -3.95 15.87 -4.07
N ASN A 194 -4.65 15.06 -4.88
CA ASN A 194 -5.18 15.42 -6.20
C ASN A 194 -4.09 15.90 -7.17
N LEU A 195 -2.92 15.25 -7.12
CA LEU A 195 -1.80 15.58 -7.98
C LEU A 195 -2.01 15.04 -9.41
N PRO A 196 -1.50 15.73 -10.44
CA PRO A 196 -1.32 15.16 -11.77
C PRO A 196 -0.33 13.99 -11.76
N LYS A 197 -0.35 13.16 -12.80
CA LYS A 197 0.60 12.03 -12.96
C LYS A 197 2.06 12.44 -12.84
N ARG A 198 2.40 13.64 -13.31
CA ARG A 198 3.76 14.20 -13.25
C ARG A 198 3.69 15.69 -12.94
N CYS A 199 4.22 16.10 -11.80
CA CYS A 199 4.18 17.51 -11.41
C CYS A 199 5.35 17.91 -10.52
N ILE A 200 5.61 19.22 -10.48
CA ILE A 200 6.48 19.83 -9.47
C ILE A 200 5.60 20.53 -8.45
N ILE A 201 5.85 20.28 -7.16
CA ILE A 201 5.21 20.94 -6.04
C ILE A 201 6.24 21.90 -5.43
N ARG A 202 5.93 23.19 -5.39
CA ARG A 202 6.78 24.20 -4.75
C ARG A 202 6.08 24.79 -3.55
N ILE A 203 6.79 24.88 -2.43
CA ILE A 203 6.28 25.35 -1.14
C ILE A 203 6.93 26.69 -0.81
N PHE A 204 6.13 27.66 -0.39
CA PHE A 204 6.57 29.04 -0.14
C PHE A 204 6.06 29.58 1.18
N THR A 205 6.80 30.54 1.74
CA THR A 205 6.26 31.47 2.76
C THR A 205 5.20 32.39 2.12
N PRO A 206 4.35 33.08 2.91
CA PRO A 206 3.44 34.08 2.37
C PRO A 206 4.15 35.28 1.73
N ALA A 207 5.42 35.52 2.08
CA ALA A 207 6.26 36.54 1.48
C ALA A 207 6.83 36.11 0.11
N GLY A 208 6.70 34.84 -0.27
CA GLY A 208 7.18 34.29 -1.54
C GLY A 208 8.55 33.62 -1.48
N ASP A 209 9.13 33.45 -0.29
CA ASP A 209 10.40 32.72 -0.15
C ASP A 209 10.17 31.23 -0.40
N LEU A 210 10.99 30.63 -1.27
CA LEU A 210 10.95 29.20 -1.55
C LEU A 210 11.46 28.42 -0.34
N ILE A 211 10.64 27.50 0.15
CA ILE A 211 10.95 26.60 1.25
C ILE A 211 11.43 25.25 0.73
N ASP A 212 10.70 24.69 -0.24
CA ASP A 212 11.03 23.38 -0.80
C ASP A 212 10.45 23.18 -2.21
N GLU A 213 11.05 22.25 -2.95
CA GLU A 213 10.62 21.80 -4.27
C GLU A 213 10.62 20.27 -4.34
N ILE A 214 9.48 19.70 -4.67
CA ILE A 214 9.23 18.25 -4.69
C ILE A 214 8.86 17.83 -6.11
N HIS A 215 9.47 16.74 -6.58
CA HIS A 215 9.20 16.14 -7.88
C HIS A 215 8.30 14.92 -7.68
N HIS A 216 7.08 14.97 -8.21
CA HIS A 216 6.11 13.88 -8.10
C HIS A 216 5.88 13.19 -9.44
N ASP A 217 5.81 11.87 -9.37
CA ASP A 217 5.36 10.96 -10.44
C ASP A 217 4.34 9.96 -9.85
N GLU A 218 3.44 9.45 -10.68
CA GLU A 218 2.40 8.51 -10.26
C GLU A 218 2.96 7.19 -9.71
N ASN A 219 4.21 6.85 -10.04
CA ASN A 219 4.91 5.68 -9.52
C ASN A 219 5.63 5.94 -8.18
N TYR A 220 5.23 6.99 -7.45
CA TYR A 220 5.77 7.34 -6.14
C TYR A 220 5.76 6.16 -5.16
N LYS A 221 6.88 5.96 -4.44
CA LYS A 221 7.11 4.85 -3.49
C LYS A 221 7.49 5.27 -2.07
N GLY A 222 7.53 6.58 -1.80
CA GLY A 222 7.86 7.10 -0.47
C GLY A 222 9.35 7.19 -0.14
N GLU A 223 10.24 6.98 -1.10
CA GLU A 223 11.69 6.82 -0.88
C GLU A 223 12.40 8.09 -0.38
N ASP A 224 11.79 9.24 -0.57
CA ASP A 224 12.28 10.55 -0.15
C ASP A 224 11.78 10.97 1.23
N ILE A 225 10.96 10.14 1.90
CA ILE A 225 10.33 10.49 3.18
C ILE A 225 10.64 9.44 4.24
N ARG A 226 11.36 9.87 5.28
CA ARG A 226 11.79 9.03 6.41
C ARG A 226 10.65 8.30 7.13
N TRP A 227 9.44 8.85 7.11
CA TRP A 227 8.27 8.16 7.66
C TRP A 227 8.09 6.79 6.99
N TYR A 228 8.22 6.70 5.66
CA TYR A 228 8.07 5.42 4.95
C TYR A 228 9.27 4.49 5.16
N GLU A 229 10.48 5.03 5.38
CA GLU A 229 11.62 4.21 5.83
C GLU A 229 11.38 3.54 7.19
N THR A 230 10.60 4.20 8.06
CA THR A 230 10.36 3.73 9.44
C THR A 230 9.13 2.83 9.54
N PHE A 231 8.05 3.15 8.81
CA PHE A 231 6.74 2.52 8.98
C PHE A 231 6.23 1.80 7.72
N GLY A 232 6.88 2.03 6.57
CA GLY A 232 6.55 1.38 5.31
C GLY A 232 7.06 -0.06 5.21
N ALA A 233 7.12 -0.58 4.00
CA ALA A 233 7.70 -1.88 3.70
C ALA A 233 9.24 -1.82 3.78
N GLU A 234 9.88 -2.95 4.05
CA GLU A 234 11.35 -3.05 4.03
C GLU A 234 11.90 -2.75 2.64
N ASN A 235 11.17 -3.16 1.59
CA ASN A 235 11.43 -2.82 0.21
C ASN A 235 10.42 -1.75 -0.27
N SER A 236 10.90 -0.60 -0.75
CA SER A 236 10.04 0.50 -1.20
C SER A 236 9.13 0.11 -2.38
N GLU A 237 9.49 -0.89 -3.18
CA GLU A 237 8.64 -1.44 -4.25
C GLU A 237 7.33 -2.06 -3.74
N GLU A 238 7.28 -2.43 -2.46
CA GLU A 238 6.09 -3.01 -1.80
C GLU A 238 5.22 -1.92 -1.14
N ASN A 239 5.61 -0.65 -1.23
CA ASN A 239 4.75 0.49 -0.90
C ASN A 239 3.89 0.87 -2.12
N ILE A 240 2.58 0.71 -1.98
CA ILE A 240 1.62 0.83 -3.07
C ILE A 240 0.72 2.04 -2.84
N PHE A 241 0.96 3.09 -3.62
CA PHE A 241 0.19 4.34 -3.61
C PHE A 241 -0.83 4.38 -4.76
N SER A 242 -1.84 5.24 -4.64
CA SER A 242 -2.84 5.49 -5.69
C SER A 242 -2.36 6.42 -6.81
N GLY A 243 -1.16 6.99 -6.68
CA GLY A 243 -0.46 7.76 -7.71
C GLY A 243 -0.82 9.25 -7.81
N GLY A 244 -1.81 9.75 -7.08
CA GLY A 244 -2.19 11.18 -7.05
C GLY A 244 -1.80 11.90 -5.76
N GLU A 245 -0.87 11.34 -5.00
CA GLU A 245 -0.45 11.83 -3.68
C GLU A 245 1.06 11.78 -3.50
N HIS A 246 1.59 12.72 -2.73
CA HIS A 246 3.01 12.79 -2.39
C HIS A 246 3.18 13.40 -1.00
N ALA A 247 4.04 12.81 -0.16
CA ALA A 247 4.24 13.28 1.20
C ALA A 247 5.40 14.28 1.30
N TRP A 248 5.35 15.17 2.28
CA TRP A 248 6.43 16.08 2.62
C TRP A 248 6.71 15.99 4.11
N ASP A 249 7.98 16.00 4.49
CA ASP A 249 8.49 15.78 5.85
C ASP A 249 8.53 17.05 6.70
N LEU A 250 8.04 18.17 6.15
CA LEU A 250 8.05 19.50 6.77
C LEU A 250 9.48 20.04 6.97
N LEU A 251 10.44 19.63 6.15
CA LEU A 251 11.77 20.21 6.10
C LEU A 251 11.91 21.13 4.89
N SER A 252 12.74 22.17 5.01
CA SER A 252 13.14 22.94 3.83
C SER A 252 14.05 22.10 2.92
N ASN A 253 14.28 22.58 1.70
CA ASN A 253 15.28 22.04 0.77
C ASN A 253 16.72 21.95 1.33
N TYR A 254 17.01 22.65 2.45
CA TYR A 254 18.27 22.58 3.19
C TYR A 254 18.18 21.68 4.43
N THR A 255 17.15 20.82 4.53
CA THR A 255 16.86 19.90 5.64
C THR A 255 16.61 20.59 6.98
N GLN A 256 16.15 21.84 6.96
CA GLN A 256 15.88 22.61 8.17
C GLN A 256 14.42 22.50 8.59
N ILE A 257 14.18 22.38 9.90
CA ILE A 257 12.84 22.44 10.48
C ILE A 257 12.23 23.81 10.18
N ILE A 258 11.05 23.80 9.56
CA ILE A 258 10.32 25.03 9.26
C ILE A 258 9.57 25.58 10.48
N SER A 259 9.22 26.86 10.43
CA SER A 259 8.44 27.52 11.49
C SER A 259 6.95 27.17 11.40
N ARG A 260 6.22 27.41 12.49
CA ARG A 260 4.75 27.42 12.45
C ARG A 260 4.26 28.62 11.63
N GLY A 261 3.16 28.46 10.90
CA GLY A 261 2.60 29.53 10.09
C GLY A 261 1.73 29.05 8.95
N ILE A 262 1.35 30.00 8.10
CA ILE A 262 0.64 29.75 6.85
C ILE A 262 1.68 29.60 5.76
N TYR A 263 1.50 28.59 4.91
CA TYR A 263 2.33 28.32 3.73
C TYR A 263 1.45 28.32 2.48
N VAL A 264 2.06 28.66 1.36
CA VAL A 264 1.44 28.60 0.04
C VAL A 264 2.17 27.53 -0.76
N PHE A 265 1.44 26.74 -1.54
CA PHE A 265 2.06 25.82 -2.48
C PHE A 265 1.55 26.04 -3.89
N VAL A 266 2.38 25.67 -4.86
CA VAL A 266 2.08 25.69 -6.28
C VAL A 266 2.38 24.31 -6.85
N VAL A 267 1.40 23.71 -7.52
CA VAL A 267 1.55 22.47 -8.29
C VAL A 267 1.58 22.84 -9.76
N GLU A 268 2.63 22.44 -10.45
CA GLU A 268 2.82 22.59 -11.90
C GLU A 268 2.74 21.23 -12.57
N ASP A 269 1.71 21.00 -13.40
CA ASP A 269 1.57 19.79 -14.21
C ASP A 269 2.57 19.82 -15.36
N LEU A 270 3.52 18.89 -15.38
CA LEU A 270 4.61 18.87 -16.36
C LEU A 270 4.14 18.45 -17.76
N ASN A 271 2.94 17.91 -17.90
CA ASN A 271 2.42 17.50 -19.21
C ASN A 271 1.79 18.64 -20.00
N ASN A 272 1.27 19.68 -19.33
CA ASN A 272 0.56 20.80 -19.97
C ASN A 272 0.97 22.19 -19.46
N GLY A 273 1.85 22.29 -18.46
CA GLY A 273 2.32 23.54 -17.86
C GLY A 273 1.28 24.27 -17.00
N ILE A 274 0.12 23.68 -16.74
CA ILE A 274 -0.93 24.30 -15.94
C ILE A 274 -0.50 24.31 -14.48
N THR A 275 -0.63 25.49 -13.86
CA THR A 275 -0.36 25.68 -12.43
C THR A 275 -1.64 25.79 -11.61
N ARG A 276 -1.61 25.20 -10.42
CA ARG A 276 -2.64 25.32 -9.38
C ARG A 276 -2.00 25.76 -8.08
N LYS A 277 -2.66 26.65 -7.35
CA LYS A 277 -2.16 27.19 -6.08
C LYS A 277 -3.08 26.77 -4.95
N GLY A 278 -2.50 26.50 -3.78
CA GLY A 278 -3.23 26.26 -2.55
C GLY A 278 -2.49 26.80 -1.34
N LYS A 279 -3.08 26.64 -0.16
CA LYS A 279 -2.49 27.06 1.12
C LYS A 279 -2.76 26.04 2.21
N PHE A 280 -1.86 25.98 3.18
CA PHE A 280 -2.02 25.14 4.36
C PHE A 280 -1.42 25.83 5.59
N THR A 281 -1.79 25.35 6.77
CA THR A 281 -1.36 25.93 8.04
C THR A 281 -0.66 24.88 8.88
N ILE A 282 0.48 25.23 9.45
CA ILE A 282 1.20 24.43 10.44
C ILE A 282 1.07 25.11 11.79
N ILE A 283 0.51 24.37 12.75
CA ILE A 283 0.33 24.78 14.13
C ILE A 283 1.14 23.77 14.97
N LYS A 284 2.35 24.16 15.32
CA LYS A 284 3.21 23.41 16.24
C LYS A 284 2.89 23.79 17.66
#